data_AF-A0A8S0FMF8-F1
#
_entry.id   AF-A0A8S0FMF8-F1
#
_cell.length_a   1.000
_cell.length_b   1.000
_cell.length_c   1.000
_cell.angle_alpha   90.00
_cell.angle_beta   90.00
_cell.angle_gamma   90.00
#
_symmetry.space_group_name_H-M   'P 1'
#
loop_
_entity.id
_entity.type
_entity.pdbx_description
1 polymer ?
#
loop_
_entity_poly.entity_id
_entity_poly.type
_entity_poly.pdbx_seq_one_letter_code
_entity_poly.pdbx_strand_id
1 'polypeptide(L)'
;MLYLLGILMNPANKDQVLPLILTGPKESADYFRVLDEFVVHTLGENARRHYRIIIDDAAEVARQMKKSMPLVKENRRDTGDAYSFNWSMRIAPDLQMPFEPSHENMANLKLYPDQPVEVLAADLRRAFSGIVAGNVKEVGIRAIEEFGPYKINGDKEIMRRTWTTCYRVLLPSIV
;
A
#
# COMPACT_ATOMS: atom_id res chain seq x y z
N MET A 1 -2.53 2.04 1.49
CA MET A 1 -2.20 1.84 0.06
C MET A 1 -1.53 0.50 -0.20
N LEU A 2 -0.26 0.31 0.18
CA LEU A 2 0.53 -0.90 -0.18
C LEU A 2 -0.14 -2.23 0.17
N TYR A 3 -0.86 -2.30 1.30
CA TYR A 3 -1.67 -3.46 1.67
C TYR A 3 -2.70 -3.85 0.59
N LEU A 4 -3.44 -2.86 0.06
CA LEU A 4 -4.46 -3.10 -0.97
C LEU A 4 -3.82 -3.50 -2.29
N LEU A 5 -2.71 -2.87 -2.68
CA LEU A 5 -2.00 -3.23 -3.92
C LEU A 5 -1.41 -4.64 -3.84
N GLY A 6 -0.84 -5.04 -2.69
CA GLY A 6 -0.37 -6.42 -2.48
C GLY A 6 -1.48 -7.46 -2.66
N ILE A 7 -2.71 -7.13 -2.27
CA ILE A 7 -3.88 -7.99 -2.52
C ILE A 7 -4.26 -7.96 -4.00
N LEU A 8 -4.51 -6.77 -4.56
CA LEU A 8 -5.08 -6.63 -5.90
C LEU A 8 -4.14 -7.06 -7.03
N MET A 9 -2.83 -6.97 -6.83
CA MET A 9 -1.82 -7.41 -7.79
C MET A 9 -1.54 -8.92 -7.73
N ASN A 10 -2.09 -9.63 -6.74
CA ASN A 10 -2.01 -11.09 -6.70
C ASN A 10 -2.73 -11.67 -7.93
N PRO A 11 -2.10 -12.56 -8.73
CA PRO A 11 -2.72 -13.15 -9.92
C PRO A 11 -4.06 -13.85 -9.67
N ALA A 12 -4.29 -14.35 -8.44
CA ALA A 12 -5.56 -14.97 -8.06
C ALA A 12 -6.72 -13.97 -7.97
N ASN A 13 -6.43 -12.67 -7.88
CA ASN A 13 -7.41 -11.59 -7.78
C ASN A 13 -7.58 -10.83 -9.10
N LYS A 14 -7.02 -11.31 -10.22
CA LYS A 14 -7.07 -10.61 -11.52
C LYS A 14 -8.49 -10.28 -12.01
N ASP A 15 -9.46 -11.13 -11.66
CA ASP A 15 -10.87 -11.01 -12.06
C ASP A 15 -11.72 -10.35 -10.96
N GLN A 16 -11.12 -9.94 -9.83
CA GLN A 16 -11.81 -9.24 -8.76
C GLN A 16 -12.16 -7.82 -9.18
N VAL A 17 -13.38 -7.39 -8.89
CA VAL A 17 -13.82 -6.01 -9.12
C VAL A 17 -13.87 -5.28 -7.78
N LEU A 18 -12.86 -4.43 -7.54
CA LEU A 18 -12.79 -3.54 -6.38
C LEU A 18 -12.29 -2.15 -6.82
N PRO A 19 -13.19 -1.17 -7.04
CA PRO A 19 -12.78 0.18 -7.43
C PRO A 19 -12.01 0.85 -6.28
N LEU A 20 -10.84 1.39 -6.59
CA LEU A 20 -10.00 2.13 -5.65
C LEU A 20 -9.70 3.52 -6.22
N ILE A 21 -10.12 4.54 -5.49
CA ILE A 21 -9.89 5.94 -5.85
C ILE A 21 -9.09 6.62 -4.75
N LEU A 22 -8.04 7.31 -5.17
CA LEU A 22 -7.26 8.22 -4.34
C LEU A 22 -7.66 9.64 -4.70
N THR A 23 -8.00 10.43 -3.70
CA THR A 23 -8.49 11.78 -3.91
C THR A 23 -8.08 12.71 -2.80
N GLY A 24 -7.94 13.98 -3.15
CA GLY A 24 -7.69 15.08 -2.21
C GLY A 24 -7.88 16.43 -2.91
N PRO A 25 -7.75 17.53 -2.18
CA PRO A 25 -7.90 18.88 -2.72
C PRO A 25 -6.71 19.22 -3.63
N LYS A 26 -6.78 20.36 -4.34
CA LYS A 26 -5.75 20.76 -5.31
C LYS A 26 -4.34 20.81 -4.74
N GLU A 27 -4.19 21.19 -3.48
CA GLU A 27 -2.90 21.28 -2.77
C GLU A 27 -2.24 19.91 -2.60
N SER A 28 -3.01 18.82 -2.67
CA SER A 28 -2.51 17.45 -2.56
C SER A 28 -1.97 16.87 -3.88
N ALA A 29 -2.01 17.63 -4.98
CA ALA A 29 -1.56 17.14 -6.29
C ALA A 29 -0.11 16.62 -6.28
N ASP A 30 0.80 17.37 -5.65
CA ASP A 30 2.20 16.96 -5.54
C ASP A 30 2.39 15.74 -4.62
N TYR A 31 1.58 15.63 -3.56
CA TYR A 31 1.58 14.46 -2.69
C TYR A 31 1.22 13.20 -3.48
N PHE A 32 0.13 13.24 -4.26
CA PHE A 32 -0.30 12.10 -5.05
C PHE A 32 0.67 11.77 -6.18
N ARG A 33 1.32 12.77 -6.78
CA ARG A 33 2.39 12.56 -7.77
C ARG A 33 3.56 11.77 -7.17
N VAL A 34 4.03 12.14 -5.98
CA VAL A 34 5.11 11.42 -5.28
C VAL A 34 4.69 10.00 -4.93
N LEU A 35 3.46 9.83 -4.43
CA LEU A 35 2.93 8.52 -4.08
C LEU A 35 2.81 7.61 -5.31
N ASP A 36 2.31 8.14 -6.42
CA ASP A 36 2.15 7.42 -7.69
C ASP A 36 3.50 7.03 -8.30
N GLU A 37 4.45 7.97 -8.36
CA GLU A 37 5.83 7.69 -8.78
C GLU A 37 6.46 6.59 -7.90
N PHE A 38 6.28 6.66 -6.59
CA PHE A 38 6.78 5.63 -5.68
C PHE A 38 6.18 4.26 -5.99
N VAL A 39 4.85 4.17 -6.15
CA VAL A 39 4.16 2.91 -6.47
C VAL A 39 4.65 2.36 -7.81
N VAL A 40 4.73 3.18 -8.85
CA VAL A 40 5.18 2.75 -10.19
C VAL A 40 6.63 2.32 -10.19
N HIS A 41 7.51 3.03 -9.49
CA HIS A 41 8.93 2.68 -9.43
C HIS A 41 9.24 1.47 -8.55
N THR A 42 8.35 1.09 -7.65
CA THR A 42 8.54 -0.10 -6.79
C THR A 42 7.75 -1.31 -7.26
N LEU A 43 6.48 -1.12 -7.61
CA LEU A 43 5.55 -2.20 -7.99
C LEU A 43 5.30 -2.26 -9.51
N GLY A 44 5.89 -1.35 -10.28
CA GLY A 44 5.75 -1.30 -11.73
C GLY A 44 4.48 -0.60 -12.21
N GLU A 45 4.47 -0.25 -13.50
CA GLU A 45 3.39 0.49 -14.17
C GLU A 45 2.02 -0.22 -14.08
N ASN A 46 2.02 -1.55 -14.00
CA ASN A 46 0.81 -2.34 -13.87
C ASN A 46 0.02 -2.04 -12.58
N ALA A 47 0.66 -1.49 -11.54
CA ALA A 47 -0.02 -1.09 -10.31
C ALA A 47 -1.11 -0.03 -10.56
N ARG A 48 -0.91 0.89 -11.53
CA ARG A 48 -1.90 1.93 -11.90
C ARG A 48 -3.22 1.36 -12.43
N ARG A 49 -3.27 0.09 -12.83
CA ARG A 49 -4.53 -0.56 -13.22
C ARG A 49 -5.48 -0.74 -12.05
N HIS A 50 -4.95 -0.75 -10.83
CA HIS A 50 -5.71 -1.05 -9.61
C HIS A 50 -6.20 0.19 -8.87
N TYR A 51 -5.84 1.41 -9.28
CA TYR A 51 -6.33 2.64 -8.66
C TYR A 51 -6.48 3.78 -9.66
N ARG A 52 -7.29 4.78 -9.31
CA ARG A 52 -7.37 6.05 -10.03
C ARG A 52 -7.11 7.21 -9.07
N ILE A 53 -6.34 8.21 -9.50
CA ILE A 53 -6.17 9.46 -8.77
C ILE A 53 -7.11 10.51 -9.36
N ILE A 54 -7.90 11.17 -8.52
CA ILE A 54 -8.81 12.26 -8.88
C ILE A 54 -8.51 13.42 -7.94
N ILE A 55 -8.15 14.59 -8.47
CA ILE A 55 -7.78 15.77 -7.68
C ILE A 55 -8.89 16.80 -7.80
N ASP A 56 -9.32 17.34 -6.65
CA ASP A 56 -10.22 18.50 -6.57
C ASP A 56 -11.59 18.31 -7.27
N ASP A 57 -12.08 17.08 -7.38
CA ASP A 57 -13.38 16.77 -7.98
C ASP A 57 -14.15 15.69 -7.20
N ALA A 58 -14.80 16.12 -6.11
CA ALA A 58 -15.59 15.23 -5.26
C ALA A 58 -16.80 14.62 -6.00
N ALA A 59 -17.38 15.35 -6.96
CA ALA A 59 -18.52 14.87 -7.73
C ALA A 59 -18.11 13.72 -8.65
N GLU A 60 -16.95 13.80 -9.30
CA GLU A 60 -16.42 12.73 -10.13
C GLU A 60 -16.02 11.50 -9.31
N VAL A 61 -15.43 11.67 -8.12
CA VAL A 61 -15.17 10.55 -7.19
C VAL A 61 -16.46 9.77 -6.90
N ALA A 62 -17.53 10.48 -6.51
CA ALA A 62 -18.82 9.86 -6.22
C ALA A 62 -19.43 9.19 -7.46
N ARG A 63 -19.32 9.84 -8.62
CA ARG A 63 -19.83 9.32 -9.90
C ARG A 63 -19.12 8.03 -10.31
N GLN A 64 -17.81 7.96 -10.17
CA GLN A 64 -17.01 6.77 -10.50
C GLN A 64 -17.32 5.60 -9.56
N MET A 65 -17.43 5.85 -8.25
CA MET A 65 -17.85 4.82 -7.30
C MET A 65 -19.26 4.31 -7.60
N LYS A 66 -20.23 5.21 -7.84
CA LYS A 66 -21.62 4.83 -8.16
C LYS A 66 -21.71 4.00 -9.45
N LYS A 67 -20.96 4.37 -10.49
CA LYS A 67 -20.87 3.62 -11.76
C LYS A 67 -20.24 2.23 -11.60
N SER A 68 -19.36 2.07 -10.61
CA SER A 68 -18.69 0.79 -10.36
C SER A 68 -19.56 -0.22 -9.59
N MET A 69 -20.58 0.24 -8.85
CA MET A 69 -21.41 -0.66 -8.02
C MET A 69 -22.15 -1.76 -8.79
N PRO A 70 -22.75 -1.51 -9.98
CA PRO A 70 -23.30 -2.58 -10.82
C PRO A 70 -22.25 -3.63 -11.20
N LEU A 71 -21.02 -3.21 -11.51
CA LEU A 71 -19.91 -4.11 -11.88
C LEU A 71 -19.49 -4.99 -10.69
N VAL A 72 -19.40 -4.41 -9.49
CA VAL A 72 -19.13 -5.17 -8.26
C VAL A 72 -20.24 -6.19 -8.01
N LYS A 73 -21.50 -5.76 -8.14
CA LYS A 73 -22.66 -6.65 -7.94
C LYS A 73 -22.65 -7.82 -8.94
N GLU A 74 -22.38 -7.54 -10.21
CA GLU A 74 -22.28 -8.55 -11.25
C GLU A 74 -21.12 -9.52 -10.97
N ASN A 75 -19.93 -9.01 -10.63
CA ASN A 75 -18.79 -9.84 -10.26
C ASN A 75 -19.09 -10.83 -9.12
N ARG A 76 -19.81 -10.39 -8.07
CA ARG A 76 -20.24 -11.29 -6.97
C ARG A 76 -21.27 -12.31 -7.43
N ARG A 77 -22.22 -11.90 -8.27
CA ARG A 77 -23.24 -12.81 -8.83
C ARG A 77 -22.57 -13.90 -9.67
N ASP A 78 -21.61 -13.54 -10.50
CA ASP A 78 -20.96 -14.45 -11.45
C ASP A 78 -20.04 -15.47 -10.75
N THR A 79 -19.49 -15.14 -9.58
CA THR A 79 -18.68 -16.04 -8.75
C THR A 79 -19.46 -16.75 -7.65
N GLY A 80 -20.75 -16.42 -7.47
CA GLY A 80 -21.58 -16.93 -6.36
C GLY A 80 -21.19 -16.39 -4.98
N ASP A 81 -20.45 -15.29 -4.92
CA ASP A 81 -19.98 -14.66 -3.69
C ASP A 81 -21.06 -13.77 -3.05
N ALA A 82 -20.90 -13.47 -1.77
CA ALA A 82 -21.82 -12.62 -1.04
C ALA A 82 -21.68 -11.14 -1.47
N TYR A 83 -22.78 -10.40 -1.46
CA TYR A 83 -22.74 -8.95 -1.71
C TYR A 83 -22.11 -8.18 -0.56
N SER A 84 -22.34 -8.62 0.68
CA SER A 84 -21.90 -7.93 1.91
C SER A 84 -20.50 -8.33 2.40
N PHE A 85 -19.94 -9.44 1.89
CA PHE A 85 -18.60 -9.89 2.24
C PHE A 85 -17.93 -10.51 1.01
N ASN A 86 -16.67 -10.17 0.75
CA ASN A 86 -15.94 -10.68 -0.40
C ASN A 86 -15.13 -11.92 0.00
N TRP A 87 -15.73 -13.11 -0.06
CA TRP A 87 -15.05 -14.36 0.27
C TRP A 87 -14.06 -14.79 -0.81
N SER A 88 -14.35 -14.43 -2.06
CA SER A 88 -13.52 -14.81 -3.21
C SER A 88 -12.20 -14.05 -3.30
N MET A 89 -12.07 -12.92 -2.59
CA MET A 89 -10.82 -12.16 -2.48
C MET A 89 -9.75 -12.96 -1.77
N ARG A 90 -8.66 -13.29 -2.49
CA ARG A 90 -7.53 -14.00 -1.91
C ARG A 90 -6.59 -13.02 -1.22
N ILE A 91 -6.48 -13.12 0.10
CA ILE A 91 -5.48 -12.40 0.89
C ILE A 91 -4.39 -13.38 1.28
N ALA A 92 -3.16 -13.15 0.81
CA ALA A 92 -2.04 -14.02 1.12
C ALA A 92 -1.72 -14.01 2.65
N PRO A 93 -1.28 -15.14 3.24
CA PRO A 93 -1.06 -15.23 4.70
C PRO A 93 -0.07 -14.20 5.24
N ASP A 94 0.95 -13.85 4.45
CA ASP A 94 1.95 -12.82 4.76
C ASP A 94 1.35 -11.43 5.03
N LEU A 95 0.20 -11.11 4.43
CA LEU A 95 -0.55 -9.88 4.67
C LEU A 95 -1.45 -9.97 5.91
N GLN A 96 -1.79 -11.17 6.38
CA GLN A 96 -2.65 -11.40 7.55
C GLN A 96 -1.84 -11.52 8.86
N MET A 97 -0.64 -12.08 8.77
CA MET A 97 0.22 -12.26 9.94
C MET A 97 0.59 -10.92 10.58
N PRO A 98 0.49 -10.79 11.92
CA PRO A 98 1.03 -9.65 12.64
C PRO A 98 2.52 -9.48 12.36
N PHE A 99 2.96 -8.23 12.28
CA PHE A 99 4.38 -7.90 12.10
C PHE A 99 4.86 -7.10 13.30
N GLU A 100 5.81 -7.66 14.04
CA GLU A 100 6.51 -6.97 15.12
C GLU A 100 7.74 -6.25 14.56
N PRO A 101 7.83 -4.92 14.65
CA PRO A 101 8.93 -4.16 14.08
C PRO A 101 10.15 -4.13 15.00
N SER A 102 10.79 -5.28 15.22
CA SER A 102 12.11 -5.33 15.85
C SER A 102 13.20 -4.93 14.85
N HIS A 103 14.39 -4.53 15.32
CA HIS A 103 15.53 -4.21 14.44
C HIS A 103 15.91 -5.37 13.52
N GLU A 104 15.85 -6.60 14.04
CA GLU A 104 16.09 -7.82 13.27
C GLU A 104 15.03 -8.02 12.17
N ASN A 105 13.74 -7.94 12.52
CA ASN A 105 12.66 -8.13 11.56
C ASN A 105 12.68 -7.06 10.46
N MET A 106 12.99 -5.81 10.83
CA MET A 106 13.12 -4.70 9.89
C MET A 106 14.35 -4.86 8.97
N ALA A 107 15.46 -5.41 9.46
CA ALA A 107 16.66 -5.66 8.67
C ALA A 107 16.51 -6.82 7.68
N ASN A 108 15.63 -7.78 7.99
CA ASN A 108 15.37 -8.98 7.19
C ASN A 108 14.26 -8.81 6.12
N LEU A 109 13.66 -7.63 6.00
CA LEU A 109 12.69 -7.34 4.94
C LEU A 109 13.33 -7.49 3.56
N LYS A 110 12.64 -8.15 2.63
CA LYS A 110 13.11 -8.34 1.26
C LYS A 110 12.64 -7.17 0.41
N LEU A 111 13.43 -6.11 0.33
CA LEU A 111 13.09 -4.92 -0.46
C LEU A 111 13.88 -4.88 -1.77
N TYR A 112 13.78 -5.95 -2.55
CA TYR A 112 14.46 -6.13 -3.83
C TYR A 112 13.45 -6.42 -4.95
N PRO A 113 13.75 -6.09 -6.22
CA PRO A 113 12.81 -6.26 -7.33
C PRO A 113 12.73 -7.71 -7.87
N ASP A 114 13.62 -8.60 -7.46
CA ASP A 114 13.77 -9.99 -7.94
C ASP A 114 12.79 -10.98 -7.27
N GLN A 115 11.56 -10.52 -7.00
CA GLN A 115 10.51 -11.29 -6.36
C GLN A 115 9.13 -10.91 -6.92
N PRO A 116 8.09 -11.72 -6.67
CA PRO A 116 6.73 -11.35 -7.05
C PRO A 116 6.32 -10.01 -6.44
N VAL A 117 5.61 -9.20 -7.22
CA VAL A 117 5.30 -7.82 -6.86
C VAL A 117 4.38 -7.70 -5.64
N GLU A 118 3.48 -8.65 -5.47
CA GLU A 118 2.61 -8.78 -4.31
C GLU A 118 3.40 -9.04 -3.01
N VAL A 119 4.52 -9.76 -3.10
CA VAL A 119 5.42 -10.04 -1.97
C VAL A 119 6.21 -8.79 -1.62
N LEU A 120 6.75 -8.09 -2.64
CA LEU A 120 7.43 -6.80 -2.43
C LEU A 120 6.47 -5.77 -1.79
N ALA A 121 5.21 -5.72 -2.22
CA ALA A 121 4.21 -4.85 -1.62
C ALA A 121 3.94 -5.18 -0.14
N ALA A 122 3.94 -6.47 0.23
CA ALA A 122 3.78 -6.91 1.62
C ALA A 122 4.96 -6.47 2.51
N ASP A 123 6.19 -6.62 2.02
CA ASP A 123 7.38 -6.19 2.77
C ASP A 123 7.53 -4.66 2.84
N LEU A 124 7.18 -3.93 1.78
CA LEU A 124 7.08 -2.47 1.84
C LEU A 124 6.01 -2.04 2.87
N ARG A 125 4.87 -2.72 2.92
CA ARG A 125 3.83 -2.46 3.95
C ARG A 125 4.38 -2.67 5.36
N ARG A 126 5.17 -3.72 5.59
CA ARG A 126 5.82 -4.00 6.89
C ARG A 126 6.84 -2.92 7.23
N ALA A 127 7.67 -2.51 6.27
CA ALA A 127 8.64 -1.42 6.44
C ALA A 127 7.97 -0.13 6.92
N PHE A 128 6.92 0.33 6.22
CA PHE A 128 6.19 1.53 6.62
C PHE A 128 5.47 1.36 7.96
N SER A 129 4.89 0.19 8.24
CA SER A 129 4.29 -0.10 9.55
C SER A 129 5.32 -0.01 10.69
N GLY A 130 6.55 -0.47 10.45
CA GLY A 130 7.64 -0.36 11.42
C GLY A 130 8.10 1.08 11.63
N ILE A 131 8.25 1.86 10.55
CA ILE A 131 8.58 3.28 10.64
C ILE A 131 7.52 4.05 11.45
N VAL A 132 6.24 3.80 11.19
CA VAL A 132 5.15 4.41 11.97
C VAL A 132 5.24 3.96 13.44
N ALA A 133 5.45 2.68 13.72
CA ALA A 133 5.58 2.19 15.08
C ALA A 133 6.75 2.85 15.84
N GLY A 134 7.90 3.00 15.21
CA GLY A 134 9.07 3.66 15.79
C GLY A 134 8.86 5.15 16.11
N ASN A 135 7.91 5.81 15.43
CA ASN A 135 7.64 7.24 15.62
C ASN A 135 6.48 7.55 16.58
N VAL A 136 5.45 6.68 16.68
CA VAL A 136 4.23 6.99 17.45
C VAL A 136 3.83 5.95 18.49
N LYS A 137 4.43 4.75 18.50
CA LYS A 137 4.09 3.70 19.47
C LYS A 137 5.17 3.63 20.54
N GLU A 138 4.77 3.62 21.80
CA GLU A 138 5.69 3.59 22.95
C GLU A 138 6.76 2.49 22.83
N VAL A 139 6.37 1.27 22.48
CA VAL A 139 7.31 0.14 22.30
C VAL A 139 8.33 0.41 21.19
N GLY A 140 7.89 1.02 20.08
CA GLY A 140 8.77 1.37 18.97
C GLY A 140 9.72 2.51 19.36
N ILE A 141 9.21 3.58 19.98
CA ILE A 141 10.00 4.74 20.42
C ILE A 141 11.11 4.28 21.37
N ARG A 142 10.78 3.49 22.40
CA ARG A 142 11.78 2.97 23.36
C ARG A 142 12.86 2.14 22.65
N ALA A 143 12.48 1.28 21.72
CA ALA A 143 13.45 0.48 20.96
C ALA A 143 14.39 1.36 20.11
N ILE A 144 13.88 2.46 19.54
CA ILE A 144 14.70 3.42 18.79
C ILE A 144 15.63 4.22 19.72
N GLU A 145 15.16 4.61 20.91
CA GLU A 145 15.98 5.30 21.91
C GLU A 145 17.12 4.42 22.44
N GLU A 146 16.85 3.13 22.66
CA GLU A 146 17.80 2.18 23.23
C GLU A 146 18.80 1.63 22.20
N PHE A 147 18.32 1.23 21.01
CA PHE A 147 19.12 0.52 20.00
C PHE A 147 19.44 1.36 18.76
N GLY A 148 18.94 2.60 18.71
CA GLY A 148 19.08 3.51 17.59
C GLY A 148 18.07 3.26 16.45
N PRO A 149 18.15 4.05 15.36
CA PRO A 149 17.23 3.94 14.22
C PRO A 149 17.27 2.56 13.53
N TYR A 150 16.11 2.07 13.07
CA TYR A 150 16.04 0.86 12.25
C TYR A 150 16.98 0.92 11.05
N LYS A 151 17.64 -0.21 10.78
CA LYS A 151 18.47 -0.41 9.58
C LYS A 151 17.70 -1.32 8.63
N ILE A 152 17.14 -0.73 7.57
CA ILE A 152 16.39 -1.45 6.54
C ILE A 152 17.28 -1.61 5.31
N ASN A 153 17.40 -2.84 4.83
CA ASN A 153 18.22 -3.19 3.67
C ASN A 153 17.32 -3.44 2.44
N GLY A 154 17.85 -3.20 1.24
CA GLY A 154 17.11 -3.36 0.01
C GLY A 154 17.89 -2.89 -1.21
N ASP A 155 17.26 -2.99 -2.38
CA ASP A 155 17.76 -2.39 -3.61
C ASP A 155 17.95 -0.87 -3.43
N LYS A 156 19.04 -0.34 -3.99
CA LYS A 156 19.43 1.06 -3.81
C LYS A 156 18.35 2.04 -4.27
N GLU A 157 17.69 1.75 -5.39
CA GLU A 157 16.66 2.63 -5.93
C GLU A 157 15.35 2.49 -5.15
N ILE A 158 14.95 1.26 -4.78
CA ILE A 158 13.78 1.03 -3.90
C ILE A 158 13.97 1.77 -2.57
N MET A 159 15.14 1.66 -1.93
CA MET A 159 15.42 2.35 -0.67
C MET A 159 15.39 3.87 -0.86
N ARG A 160 16.04 4.40 -1.91
CA ARG A 160 16.04 5.85 -2.20
C ARG A 160 14.62 6.40 -2.37
N ARG A 161 13.77 5.68 -3.10
CA ARG A 161 12.35 6.03 -3.31
C ARG A 161 11.56 5.92 -2.01
N THR A 162 11.78 4.87 -1.22
CA THR A 162 11.11 4.65 0.07
C THR A 162 11.41 5.81 1.03
N TRP A 163 12.67 6.20 1.18
CA TRP A 163 13.05 7.34 2.03
C TRP A 163 12.47 8.66 1.50
N THR A 164 12.57 8.92 0.20
CA THR A 164 11.99 10.13 -0.42
C THR A 164 10.49 10.24 -0.13
N THR A 165 9.76 9.14 -0.31
CA THR A 165 8.33 9.08 0.01
C THR A 165 8.08 9.28 1.50
N CYS A 166 8.86 8.62 2.36
CA CYS A 166 8.70 8.76 3.80
C CYS A 166 8.86 10.22 4.26
N TYR A 167 9.85 10.95 3.73
CA TYR A 167 10.08 12.36 4.01
C TYR A 167 9.00 13.29 3.45
N ARG A 168 8.43 12.99 2.29
CA ARG A 168 7.47 13.90 1.61
C ARG A 168 6.00 13.61 1.93
N VAL A 169 5.69 12.38 2.36
CA VAL A 169 4.33 11.88 2.52
C VAL A 169 4.04 11.58 4.00
N LEU A 170 4.93 10.87 4.68
CA LEU A 170 4.68 10.38 6.05
C LEU A 170 5.10 11.37 7.13
N LEU A 171 6.32 11.89 7.08
CA LEU A 171 6.84 12.75 8.15
C LEU A 171 6.07 14.07 8.30
N PRO A 172 5.64 14.77 7.23
CA PRO A 172 4.79 15.96 7.36
C PRO A 172 3.39 15.67 7.90
N SER A 173 3.01 14.39 7.99
CA SER A 173 1.71 13.95 8.53
C SER A 173 1.80 13.45 9.98
N ILE A 174 3.01 13.33 10.54
CA ILE A 174 3.29 12.82 11.89
C ILE A 174 3.78 13.94 12.82
N VAL A 175 4.23 15.06 12.27
CA VAL A 175 4.62 16.30 12.97
C VAL A 175 3.55 17.36 12.71
#